data_AF-A0A2K4L1N2-F1
#
_entry.id   AF-A0A2K4L1N2-F1
#
_cell.length_a   1.000
_cell.length_b   1.000
_cell.length_c   1.000
_cell.angle_alpha   90.00
_cell.angle_beta   90.00
_cell.angle_gamma   90.00
#
_symmetry.space_group_name_H-M   'P 1'
#
loop_
_entity.id
_entity.type
_entity.pdbx_description
1 polymer ?
#
loop_
_entity_poly.entity_id
_entity_poly.type
_entity_poly.pdbx_seq_one_letter_code
_entity_poly.pdbx_strand_id
1 'polypeptide(L)' 'MTQQAPISLEAVAGLFAVATGQIAHVNYGSCPDIVEGALVRDDDCPACQLLLAADAQLREASVTLPAFFAPDKASN' A
#
# COMPACT_ATOMS: atom_id res chain seq x y z
N MET A 1 21.74 -2.21 -12.31
CA MET A 1 21.66 -0.80 -11.92
C MET A 1 20.91 -0.74 -10.61
N THR A 2 21.57 -0.43 -9.51
CA THR A 2 20.93 -0.25 -8.20
C THR A 2 20.36 1.17 -8.18
N GLN A 3 19.04 1.28 -8.12
CA GLN A 3 18.39 2.57 -7.85
C GLN A 3 18.46 2.79 -6.34
N GLN A 4 19.20 3.81 -5.90
CA GLN A 4 19.16 4.28 -4.52
C GLN A 4 18.12 5.39 -4.42
N ALA A 5 17.04 5.11 -3.68
CA ALA A 5 16.04 6.07 -3.26
C ALA A 5 16.13 6.20 -1.73
N PRO A 6 16.17 7.42 -1.16
CA PRO A 6 16.09 7.57 0.30
C PRO A 6 14.67 7.27 0.76
N ILE A 7 14.37 5.99 1.03
CA ILE A 7 13.18 5.58 1.75
C ILE A 7 13.53 5.50 3.24
N SER A 8 12.69 6.10 4.08
CA SER A 8 12.85 6.09 5.54
C SER A 8 12.81 4.66 6.12
N LEU A 9 13.59 4.41 7.18
CA LEU A 9 13.57 3.13 7.87
C LEU A 9 12.20 2.86 8.49
N GLU A 10 11.52 3.91 8.93
CA GLU A 10 10.15 3.88 9.47
C GLU A 10 9.16 3.37 8.42
N ALA A 11 9.24 3.85 7.18
CA ALA A 11 8.38 3.36 6.10
C ALA A 11 8.64 1.87 5.81
N VAL A 12 9.91 1.44 5.77
CA VAL A 12 10.26 0.02 5.56
C VAL A 12 9.75 -0.86 6.70
N ALA A 13 9.96 -0.43 7.95
CA ALA A 13 9.50 -1.16 9.14
C ALA A 13 7.97 -1.25 9.17
N GLY A 14 7.27 -0.17 8.83
CA GLY A 14 5.81 -0.14 8.74
C GLY A 14 5.27 -1.09 7.67
N LEU A 15 5.84 -1.06 6.46
CA LEU A 15 5.48 -2.01 5.40
C LEU A 15 5.73 -3.46 5.79
N PHE A 16 6.83 -3.74 6.49
CA PHE A 16 7.11 -5.07 7.01
C PHE A 16 6.06 -5.52 8.04
N ALA A 17 5.67 -4.63 8.95
CA ALA A 17 4.63 -4.91 9.94
C ALA A 17 3.27 -5.20 9.26
N VAL A 18 2.92 -4.47 8.19
CA VAL A 18 1.73 -4.74 7.39
C VAL A 18 1.83 -6.10 6.69
N ALA A 19 2.93 -6.36 5.99
CA ALA A 19 3.14 -7.59 5.22
C ALA A 19 3.19 -8.86 6.10
N THR A 20 3.59 -8.72 7.37
CA THR A 20 3.63 -9.82 8.34
C THR A 20 2.35 -9.93 9.18
N GLY A 21 1.37 -9.06 8.96
CA GLY A 21 0.10 -9.06 9.70
C GLY A 21 0.19 -8.54 11.13
N GLN A 22 1.32 -7.95 11.53
CA GLN A 22 1.45 -7.24 12.82
C GLN A 22 0.57 -5.99 12.86
N ILE A 23 0.43 -5.32 11.70
CA ILE A 23 -0.55 -4.26 11.48
C ILE A 23 -1.51 -4.75 10.40
N ALA A 24 -2.72 -5.10 10.82
CA ALA A 24 -3.76 -5.55 9.90
C ALA A 24 -4.51 -4.37 9.28
N HIS A 25 -5.01 -4.57 8.06
CA HIS A 25 -6.07 -3.71 7.53
C HIS A 25 -7.34 -3.81 8.39
N VAL A 26 -8.11 -2.72 8.45
CA VAL A 26 -9.43 -2.70 9.08
C VAL A 26 -10.40 -3.65 8.35
N ASN A 27 -11.61 -3.80 8.87
CA ASN A 27 -12.65 -4.69 8.32
C ASN A 27 -12.16 -6.14 8.17
N TYR A 28 -11.54 -6.68 9.22
CA TYR A 28 -11.01 -8.04 9.26
C TYR A 28 -9.98 -8.33 8.15
N GLY A 29 -9.16 -7.32 7.81
CA GLY A 29 -8.18 -7.44 6.72
C GLY A 29 -8.74 -7.22 5.32
N SER A 30 -10.00 -6.80 5.20
CA SER A 30 -10.67 -6.71 3.88
C SER A 30 -10.43 -5.39 3.15
N CYS A 31 -9.95 -4.35 3.83
CA CYS A 31 -9.54 -3.10 3.18
C CYS A 31 -8.15 -3.30 2.50
N PRO A 32 -7.90 -2.80 1.27
CA PRO A 32 -8.85 -2.20 0.35
C PRO A 32 -9.83 -3.25 -0.19
N ASP A 33 -11.10 -2.88 -0.35
CA ASP A 33 -12.16 -3.80 -0.74
C ASP A 33 -12.74 -3.46 -2.14
N ILE A 34 -13.73 -4.23 -2.58
CA ILE A 34 -14.41 -4.02 -3.87
C ILE A 34 -15.49 -2.92 -3.82
N VAL A 35 -15.94 -2.54 -2.62
CA VAL A 35 -17.00 -1.54 -2.42
C VAL A 35 -16.43 -0.15 -2.65
N GLU A 36 -15.33 0.17 -1.97
CA GLU A 36 -14.59 1.43 -2.13
C GLU A 36 -13.63 1.36 -3.33
N GLY A 37 -13.09 0.17 -3.61
CA GLY A 37 -12.24 -0.12 -4.75
C GLY A 37 -10.83 -0.57 -4.35
N ALA A 38 -10.28 -1.55 -5.07
CA ALA A 38 -9.00 -2.20 -4.74
C ALA A 38 -7.78 -1.26 -4.70
N LEU A 39 -7.91 -0.06 -5.27
CA LEU A 39 -6.87 0.98 -5.28
C LEU A 39 -7.13 2.11 -4.27
N VAL A 40 -8.32 2.17 -3.67
CA VAL A 40 -8.69 3.21 -2.70
C VAL A 40 -8.09 2.86 -1.34
N ARG A 41 -7.45 3.84 -0.72
CA ARG A 41 -6.88 3.74 0.62
C ARG A 41 -7.78 4.49 1.59
N ASP A 42 -7.96 3.91 2.76
CA ASP A 42 -8.78 4.45 3.83
C ASP A 42 -7.89 5.23 4.81
N ASP A 43 -8.25 6.50 5.04
CA ASP A 43 -7.52 7.42 5.92
C ASP A 43 -7.60 7.00 7.39
N ASP A 44 -8.58 6.19 7.79
CA ASP A 44 -8.72 5.67 9.16
C ASP A 44 -8.05 4.29 9.34
N CYS A 45 -7.56 3.68 8.26
CA CYS A 45 -6.94 2.36 8.29
C CYS A 45 -5.42 2.46 8.50
N PRO A 46 -4.84 1.95 9.60
CA PRO A 46 -3.42 2.13 9.92
C PRO A 46 -2.49 1.46 8.90
N ALA A 47 -2.90 0.32 8.32
CA ALA A 47 -2.17 -0.32 7.24
C ALA A 47 -2.19 0.52 5.95
N CYS A 48 -3.33 1.14 5.62
CA CYS A 48 -3.46 2.03 4.46
C CYS A 48 -2.64 3.32 4.63
N GLN A 49 -2.61 3.91 5.83
CA GLN A 49 -1.77 5.08 6.12
C GLN A 49 -0.28 4.78 5.90
N LEU A 50 0.21 3.60 6.32
CA LEU A 50 1.60 3.19 6.09
C LEU A 50 1.91 2.99 4.60
N LEU A 51 0.97 2.42 3.84
CA LEU A 51 1.09 2.30 2.39
C LEU A 51 1.12 3.67 1.71
N LEU A 52 0.28 4.62 2.13
CA LEU A 52 0.25 5.99 1.61
C LEU A 52 1.55 6.74 1.91
N ALA A 53 2.09 6.60 3.13
CA ALA A 53 3.36 7.20 3.51
C ALA A 53 4.52 6.65 2.67
N ALA A 54 4.54 5.34 2.41
CA ALA A 54 5.55 4.72 1.55
C ALA A 54 5.41 5.14 0.08
N ASP A 55 4.18 5.18 -0.45
CA ASP A 55 3.89 5.63 -1.81
C ASP A 55 4.31 7.09 -2.04
N ALA A 56 4.11 7.98 -1.06
CA ALA A 56 4.61 9.35 -1.12
C ALA A 56 6.13 9.42 -1.27
N GLN A 57 6.89 8.64 -0.49
CA GLN A 57 8.35 8.59 -0.56
C GLN A 57 8.85 7.96 -1.87
N LEU A 58 8.16 6.94 -2.37
CA LEU A 58 8.48 6.32 -3.66
C LEU A 58 8.27 7.31 -4.83
N ARG A 59 7.19 8.10 -4.81
CA ARG A 59 6.94 9.15 -5.80
C ARG A 59 7.99 10.26 -5.73
N GLU A 60 8.37 10.70 -4.54
CA GLU A 60 9.45 11.68 -4.36
C GLU A 60 10.78 11.14 -4.91
N ALA A 61 11.03 9.86 -4.72
CA ALA A 61 12.17 9.17 -5.30
C ALA A 61 12.02 8.84 -6.81
N SER A 62 10.95 9.27 -7.47
CA SER A 62 10.66 8.98 -8.88
C SER A 62 10.61 7.48 -9.21
N VAL A 63 10.24 6.65 -8.23
CA VAL A 63 10.02 5.22 -8.41
C VAL A 63 8.59 4.98 -8.87
N THR A 64 8.44 4.48 -10.09
CA THR A 64 7.14 4.04 -10.60
C THR A 64 6.80 2.66 -10.05
N LEU A 65 5.77 2.59 -9.22
CA LEU A 65 5.20 1.29 -8.82
C LEU A 65 4.49 0.64 -10.01
N PRO A 66 4.57 -0.70 -10.15
CA PRO A 66 3.76 -1.40 -11.13
C PRO A 66 2.29 -1.09 -10.88
N ALA A 67 1.52 -0.86 -11.94
CA ALA A 67 0.07 -0.86 -11.83
C ALA A 67 -0.34 -2.24 -11.30
N PHE A 68 -0.78 -2.30 -10.04
CA PHE A 68 -1.35 -3.54 -9.52
C PHE A 68 -2.54 -3.88 -10.42
N PHE A 69 -2.52 -5.08 -11.00
CA PHE A 69 -3.65 -5.64 -11.74
C PHE A 69 -4.84 -5.67 -10.77
N ALA A 70 -5.73 -4.68 -10.86
CA ALA A 70 -7.11 -4.92 -10.50
C ALA A 70 -7.58 -5.97 -11.50
N PRO A 71 -7.98 -7.19 -11.10
CA PRO A 71 -8.70 -8.03 -12.02
C PRO A 71 -9.88 -7.21 -12.51
N ASP A 72 -9.99 -7.02 -13.83
CA ASP A 72 -11.18 -6.46 -14.45
C ASP A 72 -12.37 -7.13 -13.79
N LYS A 73 -13.35 -6.31 -13.36
CA LYS A 73 -14.57 -6.81 -12.72
C LYS A 73 -14.99 -8.07 -13.45
N ALA A 74 -14.99 -9.21 -12.74
CA ALA A 74 -15.36 -10.49 -13.31
C ALA A 74 -16.65 -10.28 -14.11
N SER A 75 -16.54 -10.41 -15.43
CA SER A 75 -17.67 -10.32 -16.33
C SER A 75 -18.55 -11.54 -16.08
N ASN A 76 -19.79 -11.27 -15.68
CA ASN A 76 -20.92 -12.18 -15.46
C ASN A 76 -20.81 -13.24 -14.35
#